data_AF-A0A356J585-F1
#
_entry.id   AF-A0A356J585-F1
#
_cell.length_a   1.000
_cell.length_b   1.000
_cell.length_c   1.000
_cell.angle_alpha   90.00
_cell.angle_beta   90.00
_cell.angle_gamma   90.00
#
_symmetry.space_group_name_H-M   'P 1'
#
loop_
_entity.id
_entity.type
_entity.pdbx_description
1 polymer ?
#
loop_
_entity_poly.entity_id
_entity_poly.type
_entity_poly.pdbx_seq_one_letter_code
_entity_poly.pdbx_strand_id
1 'polypeptide(L)'
;MSRAAPHFSADWLAGYRRRLDGKPTAARAPVPAPCAHAPAHACEPACATPSRPYAPADSRALPLRGWTGKQTETEKRYNRLVLAGAGRFEAVTLHLPGGGRYTPDFMTLDEGTVTFHEVKGSYRLASQGRALTAFQEAVAAFPCFRFVWAVERAQKGVFDRRVFAPAETGV
;
A
#
# COMPACT_ATOMS: atom_id res chain seq x y z
N MET A 1 -12.82 14.42 -27.13
CA MET A 1 -11.52 13.71 -26.93
C MET A 1 -10.99 14.07 -25.55
N SER A 2 -10.69 13.09 -24.70
CA SER A 2 -9.93 13.32 -23.46
C SER A 2 -9.04 12.11 -23.19
N ARG A 3 -7.73 12.33 -23.02
CA ARG A 3 -6.81 11.26 -22.62
C ARG A 3 -6.83 11.19 -21.10
N ALA A 4 -7.26 10.05 -20.55
CA ALA A 4 -6.95 9.71 -19.16
C ALA A 4 -5.43 9.56 -19.04
N ALA A 5 -4.75 10.59 -18.57
CA ALA A 5 -3.31 10.60 -18.37
C ALA A 5 -2.94 9.63 -17.23
N PRO A 6 -1.75 8.99 -17.26
CA PRO A 6 -1.33 8.10 -16.18
C PRO A 6 -1.31 8.84 -14.84
N HIS A 7 -1.82 8.21 -13.79
CA HIS A 7 -2.00 8.80 -12.45
C HIS A 7 -0.68 9.06 -11.68
N PHE A 8 0.47 8.96 -12.35
CA PHE A 8 1.75 9.51 -11.91
C PHE A 8 2.20 10.55 -12.92
N SER A 9 2.60 11.75 -12.46
CA SER A 9 3.21 12.72 -13.37
C SER A 9 4.49 12.14 -14.00
N ALA A 10 4.81 12.59 -15.21
CA ALA A 10 6.04 12.20 -15.89
C ALA A 10 7.28 12.48 -15.00
N ASP A 11 7.25 13.56 -14.22
CA ASP A 11 8.29 13.93 -13.26
C ASP A 11 8.42 12.96 -12.08
N TRP A 12 7.30 12.38 -11.61
CA TRP A 12 7.33 11.35 -10.57
C TRP A 12 7.99 10.08 -11.10
N LEU A 13 7.61 9.63 -12.30
CA LEU A 13 8.19 8.46 -12.96
C LEU A 13 9.67 8.67 -13.32
N ALA A 14 10.04 9.84 -13.85
CA ALA A 14 11.42 10.19 -14.16
C ALA A 14 12.27 10.36 -12.90
N GLY A 15 11.72 10.99 -11.86
CA GLY A 15 12.36 11.12 -10.55
C GLY A 15 12.51 9.78 -9.83
N TYR A 16 11.59 8.83 -10.03
CA TYR A 16 11.69 7.45 -9.55
C TYR A 16 12.80 6.69 -10.28
N ARG A 17 12.84 6.73 -11.61
CA ARG A 17 13.89 6.12 -12.45
C ARG A 17 15.29 6.60 -12.02
N ARG A 18 15.52 7.91 -11.94
CA ARG A 18 16.80 8.51 -11.47
C ARG A 18 17.24 8.06 -10.06
N ARG A 19 16.33 7.58 -9.22
CA ARG A 19 16.64 7.03 -7.88
C ARG A 19 16.93 5.53 -7.86
N LEU A 20 16.75 4.84 -9.00
CA LEU A 20 17.23 3.47 -9.19
C LEU A 20 18.70 3.48 -9.61
N ASP A 21 19.09 4.46 -10.43
CA ASP A 21 20.44 4.57 -11.01
C ASP A 21 21.47 5.17 -10.04
N GLY A 22 21.03 5.98 -9.07
CA GLY A 22 21.89 6.70 -8.13
C GLY A 22 22.12 5.97 -6.80
N LYS A 23 23.39 5.67 -6.47
CA LYS A 23 23.79 5.30 -5.10
C LYS A 23 23.48 6.45 -4.13
N PRO A 24 22.99 6.18 -2.90
CA PRO A 24 22.49 7.24 -2.01
C PRO A 24 23.61 7.95 -1.25
N THR A 25 23.93 9.19 -1.65
CA THR A 25 24.68 10.13 -0.81
C THR A 25 23.73 10.74 0.23
N ALA A 26 24.10 10.67 1.52
CA ALA A 26 23.21 11.09 2.61
C ALA A 26 23.43 12.55 3.03
N ALA A 27 22.33 13.31 3.13
CA ALA A 27 22.23 14.56 3.88
C ALA A 27 20.85 14.60 4.57
N ARG A 28 20.79 15.06 5.82
CA ARG A 28 19.60 14.97 6.70
C ARG A 28 19.42 16.27 7.46
N ALA A 29 18.29 16.94 7.25
CA ALA A 29 17.88 18.09 8.05
C ALA A 29 17.18 17.64 9.36
N PRO A 30 17.28 18.42 10.46
CA PRO A 30 16.64 18.10 11.74
C PRO A 30 15.15 18.45 11.77
N VAL A 31 14.43 17.91 12.75
CA VAL A 31 13.01 18.18 13.04
C VAL A 31 12.87 18.57 14.51
N PRO A 32 12.14 19.64 14.87
CA PRO A 32 11.93 20.06 16.26
C PRO A 32 10.76 19.32 16.96
N ALA A 33 10.82 19.34 18.29
CA ALA A 33 9.79 18.98 19.27
C ALA A 33 9.73 20.15 20.31
N PRO A 34 8.90 20.19 21.40
CA PRO A 34 7.98 19.19 21.98
C PRO A 34 6.50 19.66 21.82
N CYS A 35 5.48 19.46 22.68
CA CYS A 35 5.35 18.94 24.05
C CYS A 35 3.93 18.35 24.32
N ALA A 36 3.53 18.25 25.59
CA ALA A 36 2.31 17.58 26.06
C ALA A 36 1.49 18.42 27.08
N HIS A 37 0.24 18.01 27.36
CA HIS A 37 -0.37 17.79 28.70
C HIS A 37 -1.81 17.23 28.56
N ALA A 38 -2.40 16.71 29.64
CA ALA A 38 -3.75 16.10 29.72
C ALA A 38 -4.67 16.92 30.69
N PRO A 39 -5.95 16.56 31.03
CA PRO A 39 -6.53 15.23 31.28
C PRO A 39 -7.89 14.96 30.56
N ALA A 40 -8.58 13.87 30.93
CA ALA A 40 -9.84 13.42 30.35
C ALA A 40 -11.07 13.64 31.26
N HIS A 41 -12.26 13.81 30.68
CA HIS A 41 -13.56 13.73 31.36
C HIS A 41 -14.70 13.38 30.39
N ALA A 42 -15.81 12.89 30.96
CA ALA A 42 -17.13 12.63 30.37
C ALA A 42 -17.24 11.53 29.30
N CYS A 43 -18.34 10.78 29.38
CA CYS A 43 -18.73 9.75 28.42
C CYS A 43 -20.20 10.01 28.05
N GLU A 44 -20.46 10.30 26.78
CA GLU A 44 -21.81 10.44 26.21
C GLU A 44 -21.90 9.71 24.86
N PRO A 45 -23.08 9.20 24.46
CA PRO A 45 -23.23 8.43 23.23
C PRO A 45 -23.12 9.34 22.00
N ALA A 46 -22.03 9.20 21.24
CA ALA A 46 -21.76 10.00 20.05
C ALA A 46 -22.79 9.70 18.93
N CYS A 47 -23.84 10.51 18.86
CA CYS A 47 -24.84 10.45 17.81
C CYS A 47 -24.24 10.93 16.47
N ALA A 48 -24.33 10.08 15.45
CA ALA A 48 -24.16 10.38 14.02
C ALA A 48 -23.17 11.51 13.65
N THR A 49 -21.86 11.21 13.67
CA THR A 49 -20.87 12.07 13.00
C THR A 49 -21.28 12.27 11.54
N PRO A 50 -21.47 13.51 11.04
CA PRO A 50 -21.80 13.73 9.64
C PRO A 50 -20.63 13.24 8.76
N SER A 51 -20.92 12.34 7.82
CA SER A 51 -19.93 11.79 6.91
C SER A 51 -19.37 12.90 6.02
N ARG A 52 -18.12 13.31 6.31
CA ARG A 52 -17.39 14.32 5.54
C ARG A 52 -17.43 13.93 4.05
N PRO A 53 -17.93 14.80 3.14
CA PRO A 53 -18.14 14.42 1.75
C PRO A 53 -16.82 13.99 1.09
N TYR A 54 -16.89 12.92 0.31
CA TYR A 54 -15.75 12.28 -0.34
C TYR A 54 -14.97 13.28 -1.21
N ALA A 55 -13.69 13.46 -0.88
CA ALA A 55 -12.73 14.25 -1.66
C ALA A 55 -11.50 13.39 -1.97
N PRO A 56 -11.26 12.97 -3.24
CA PRO A 56 -10.12 12.11 -3.59
C PRO A 56 -8.74 12.79 -3.41
N ALA A 57 -8.70 14.09 -3.07
CA ALA A 57 -7.47 14.86 -2.88
C ALA A 57 -6.62 14.45 -1.65
N ASP A 58 -7.24 13.80 -0.65
CA ASP A 58 -6.57 13.41 0.61
C ASP A 58 -5.80 12.08 0.48
N SER A 59 -6.10 11.25 -0.54
CA SER A 59 -5.47 9.94 -0.77
C SER A 59 -4.08 10.07 -1.44
N ARG A 60 -3.02 9.55 -0.82
CA ARG A 60 -1.63 9.72 -1.28
C ARG A 60 -0.78 8.46 -1.11
N ALA A 61 0.04 8.15 -2.12
CA ALA A 61 1.05 7.10 -2.08
C ALA A 61 2.44 7.70 -1.78
N LEU A 62 3.12 7.21 -0.74
CA LEU A 62 4.44 7.68 -0.33
C LEU A 62 5.49 6.54 -0.43
N PRO A 63 6.61 6.74 -1.14
CA PRO A 63 7.70 5.75 -1.15
C PRO A 63 8.45 5.75 0.19
N LEU A 64 8.64 4.58 0.79
CA LEU A 64 9.31 4.46 2.08
C LEU A 64 10.84 4.62 1.93
N ARG A 65 11.45 5.46 2.78
CA ARG A 65 12.91 5.59 2.89
C ARG A 65 13.45 4.59 3.91
N GLY A 66 14.03 3.49 3.44
CA GLY A 66 14.92 2.64 4.26
C GLY A 66 14.23 1.90 5.41
N TRP A 67 13.08 1.26 5.14
CA TRP A 67 12.42 0.39 6.11
C TRP A 67 13.23 -0.91 6.32
N THR A 68 13.36 -1.35 7.58
CA THR A 68 14.22 -2.48 7.98
C THR A 68 13.44 -3.78 8.26
N GLY A 69 12.19 -3.85 7.78
CA GLY A 69 11.29 -4.99 7.96
C GLY A 69 11.89 -6.30 7.45
N LYS A 70 11.75 -7.37 8.24
CA LYS A 70 12.24 -8.70 7.92
C LYS A 70 11.11 -9.54 7.32
N GLN A 71 11.16 -9.76 6.01
CA GLN A 71 10.26 -10.68 5.31
C GLN A 71 10.12 -12.03 6.03
N THR A 72 8.89 -12.52 6.14
CA THR A 72 8.62 -13.90 6.56
C THR A 72 9.07 -14.90 5.49
N GLU A 73 9.20 -16.18 5.88
CA GLU A 73 9.52 -17.25 4.93
C GLU A 73 8.41 -17.50 3.88
N THR A 74 7.19 -17.01 4.12
CA THR A 74 6.10 -17.06 3.12
C THR A 74 6.19 -15.89 2.15
N GLU A 75 6.50 -14.67 2.60
CA GLU A 75 6.81 -13.52 1.71
C GLU A 75 8.01 -13.78 0.81
N LYS A 76 9.13 -14.28 1.35
CA LYS A 76 10.32 -14.66 0.56
C LYS A 76 9.98 -15.69 -0.51
N ARG A 77 9.16 -16.69 -0.16
CA ARG A 77 8.72 -17.76 -1.08
C ARG A 77 7.79 -17.21 -2.14
N TYR A 78 6.88 -16.30 -1.78
CA TYR A 78 6.01 -15.61 -2.72
C TYR A 78 6.81 -14.77 -3.72
N ASN A 79 7.71 -13.91 -3.24
CA ASN A 79 8.55 -13.08 -4.12
C ASN A 79 9.36 -13.94 -5.09
N ARG A 80 10.04 -14.99 -4.60
CA ARG A 80 10.86 -15.87 -5.43
C ARG A 80 10.05 -16.69 -6.45
N LEU A 81 8.92 -17.28 -6.05
CA LEU A 81 8.16 -18.22 -6.90
C LEU A 81 7.08 -17.57 -7.75
N VAL A 82 6.53 -16.43 -7.33
CA VAL A 82 5.35 -15.79 -7.94
C VAL A 82 5.69 -14.45 -8.59
N LEU A 83 6.66 -13.72 -8.05
CA LEU A 83 7.13 -12.42 -8.57
C LEU A 83 8.52 -12.51 -9.23
N ALA A 84 9.08 -13.72 -9.39
CA ALA A 84 10.44 -13.97 -9.90
C ALA A 84 11.57 -13.16 -9.21
N GLY A 85 11.36 -12.70 -7.97
CA GLY A 85 12.28 -11.82 -7.24
C GLY A 85 12.14 -10.32 -7.52
N ALA A 86 11.24 -9.91 -8.43
CA ALA A 86 11.01 -8.50 -8.78
C ALA A 86 10.21 -7.70 -7.74
N GLY A 87 9.59 -8.38 -6.76
CA GLY A 87 8.77 -7.77 -5.71
C GLY A 87 9.59 -6.89 -4.77
N ARG A 88 9.26 -5.60 -4.72
CA ARG A 88 9.84 -4.61 -3.81
C ARG A 88 9.08 -4.61 -2.50
N PHE A 89 9.68 -5.16 -1.46
CA PHE A 89 9.06 -5.34 -0.14
C PHE A 89 8.82 -4.02 0.59
N GLU A 90 7.63 -3.85 1.19
CA GLU A 90 7.19 -2.67 1.95
C GLU A 90 7.58 -1.31 1.30
N ALA A 91 7.54 -1.23 -0.03
CA ALA A 91 8.18 -0.13 -0.77
C ALA A 91 7.37 1.19 -0.76
N VAL A 92 6.07 1.11 -0.49
CA VAL A 92 5.10 2.23 -0.55
C VAL A 92 4.14 2.11 0.61
N THR A 93 3.77 3.24 1.22
CA THR A 93 2.59 3.33 2.09
C THR A 93 1.53 4.19 1.41
N LEU A 94 0.31 3.68 1.36
CA LEU A 94 -0.89 4.41 0.95
C LEU A 94 -1.55 5.04 2.18
N HIS A 95 -1.87 6.33 2.12
CA HIS A 95 -2.72 7.01 3.09
C HIS A 95 -4.18 6.86 2.67
N LEU A 96 -5.00 6.31 3.56
CA LEU A 96 -6.39 5.95 3.30
C LEU A 96 -7.36 7.09 3.65
N PRO A 97 -8.55 7.18 3.01
CA PRO A 97 -9.55 8.21 3.30
C PRO A 97 -9.98 8.31 4.77
N GLY A 98 -10.04 7.18 5.50
CA GLY A 98 -10.32 7.16 6.94
C GLY A 98 -9.18 7.68 7.84
N GLY A 99 -8.13 8.29 7.28
CA GLY A 99 -6.91 8.67 8.00
C GLY A 99 -5.97 7.50 8.32
N GLY A 100 -6.35 6.29 7.90
CA GLY A 100 -5.56 5.08 8.05
C GLY A 100 -4.32 5.03 7.14
N ARG A 101 -3.52 3.97 7.31
CA ARG A 101 -2.38 3.67 6.45
C ARG A 101 -2.40 2.20 6.05
N TYR A 102 -2.04 1.94 4.81
CA TYR A 102 -1.85 0.60 4.27
C TYR A 102 -0.49 0.51 3.58
N THR A 103 0.37 -0.38 4.05
CA THR A 103 1.65 -0.74 3.42
C THR A 103 1.47 -2.16 2.87
N PRO A 104 1.33 -2.36 1.54
CA PRO A 104 1.30 -3.69 0.95
C PRO A 104 2.64 -4.41 1.16
N ASP A 105 2.59 -5.72 1.39
CA ASP A 105 3.78 -6.55 1.57
C ASP A 105 4.77 -6.40 0.39
N PHE A 106 4.30 -6.35 -0.86
CA PHE A 106 5.15 -6.07 -2.05
C PHE A 106 4.52 -5.11 -3.07
N MET A 107 5.40 -4.45 -3.84
CA MET A 107 5.08 -3.72 -5.07
C MET A 107 5.84 -4.32 -6.27
N THR A 108 5.17 -4.52 -7.41
CA THR A 108 5.81 -4.68 -8.73
C THR A 108 5.45 -3.52 -9.67
N LEU A 109 6.12 -3.46 -10.82
CA LEU A 109 5.84 -2.51 -11.90
C LEU A 109 6.00 -3.25 -13.23
N ASP A 110 4.90 -3.74 -13.75
CA ASP A 110 4.85 -4.63 -14.91
C ASP A 110 4.14 -3.91 -16.06
N GLU A 111 4.82 -3.73 -17.19
CA GLU A 111 4.31 -3.01 -18.38
C GLU A 111 3.77 -1.59 -18.09
N GLY A 112 4.27 -0.95 -17.03
CA GLY A 112 3.81 0.36 -16.55
C GLY A 112 2.65 0.32 -15.55
N THR A 113 2.03 -0.84 -15.35
CA THR A 113 1.03 -1.08 -14.30
C THR A 113 1.71 -1.30 -12.96
N VAL A 114 1.38 -0.50 -11.95
CA VAL A 114 1.77 -0.79 -10.56
C VAL A 114 0.83 -1.86 -10.00
N THR A 115 1.42 -2.95 -9.52
CA THR A 115 0.68 -3.99 -8.78
C THR A 115 1.16 -4.02 -7.32
N PHE A 116 0.21 -3.96 -6.39
CA PHE A 116 0.45 -4.16 -4.97
C PHE A 116 -0.02 -5.55 -4.54
N HIS A 117 0.83 -6.26 -3.80
CA HIS A 117 0.58 -7.63 -3.36
C HIS A 117 0.54 -7.68 -1.84
N GLU A 118 -0.55 -8.22 -1.32
CA GLU A 118 -0.74 -8.55 0.08
C GLU A 118 -0.63 -10.08 0.21
N VAL A 119 0.34 -10.56 0.99
CA VAL A 119 0.71 -11.97 1.14
C VAL A 119 0.34 -12.44 2.53
N LYS A 120 -0.40 -13.56 2.62
CA LYS A 120 -0.81 -14.14 3.90
C LYS A 120 -0.52 -15.65 3.93
N GLY A 121 -0.02 -16.12 5.07
CA GLY A 121 0.22 -17.55 5.31
C GLY A 121 -1.06 -18.35 5.46
N SER A 122 -0.94 -19.68 5.42
CA SER A 122 -2.06 -20.62 5.53
C SER A 122 -2.80 -20.59 6.87
N TYR A 123 -2.19 -20.06 7.93
CA TYR A 123 -2.82 -19.89 9.25
C TYR A 123 -3.70 -18.63 9.31
N ARG A 124 -5.00 -18.85 9.52
CA ARG A 124 -6.01 -17.80 9.72
C ARG A 124 -6.02 -17.30 11.16
N LEU A 125 -5.06 -16.43 11.51
CA LEU A 125 -5.07 -15.69 12.78
C LEU A 125 -5.99 -14.46 12.70
N ALA A 126 -6.55 -14.03 13.83
CA ALA A 126 -7.49 -12.91 13.91
C ALA A 126 -6.95 -11.57 13.38
N SER A 127 -5.62 -11.42 13.30
CA SER A 127 -4.95 -10.27 12.66
C SER A 127 -5.33 -10.07 11.19
N GLN A 128 -5.75 -11.12 10.48
CA GLN A 128 -6.18 -11.03 9.07
C GLN A 128 -7.37 -10.07 8.88
N GLY A 129 -8.25 -9.89 9.88
CA GLY A 129 -9.42 -9.02 9.76
C GLY A 129 -9.04 -7.57 9.48
N ARG A 130 -8.15 -6.98 10.29
CA ARG A 130 -7.73 -5.57 10.12
C ARG A 130 -6.92 -5.35 8.83
N ALA A 131 -6.10 -6.32 8.43
CA ALA A 131 -5.37 -6.27 7.17
C ALA A 131 -6.33 -6.31 5.96
N LEU A 132 -7.37 -7.15 6.02
CA LEU A 132 -8.38 -7.24 4.97
C LEU A 132 -9.20 -5.94 4.85
N THR A 133 -9.59 -5.31 5.96
CA THR A 133 -10.27 -4.01 5.93
C THR A 133 -9.41 -2.92 5.28
N ALA A 134 -8.14 -2.80 5.69
CA ALA A 134 -7.21 -1.80 5.12
C ALA A 134 -6.92 -2.06 3.62
N PHE A 135 -6.82 -3.33 3.22
CA PHE A 135 -6.70 -3.73 1.82
C PHE A 135 -7.95 -3.36 1.01
N GLN A 136 -9.15 -3.62 1.54
CA GLN A 136 -10.41 -3.30 0.85
C GLN A 136 -10.62 -1.78 0.72
N GLU A 137 -10.28 -1.00 1.75
CA GLU A 137 -10.28 0.47 1.68
C GLU A 137 -9.24 0.96 0.65
N ALA A 138 -8.06 0.35 0.57
CA ALA A 138 -7.05 0.69 -0.44
C ALA A 138 -7.51 0.37 -1.88
N VAL A 139 -8.15 -0.78 -2.11
CA VAL A 139 -8.73 -1.14 -3.42
C VAL A 139 -9.79 -0.12 -3.85
N ALA A 140 -10.67 0.30 -2.94
CA ALA A 140 -11.71 1.28 -3.22
C ALA A 140 -11.17 2.71 -3.41
N ALA A 141 -10.15 3.12 -2.66
CA ALA A 141 -9.57 4.46 -2.70
C ALA A 141 -8.59 4.68 -3.86
N PHE A 142 -7.93 3.63 -4.36
CA PHE A 142 -6.91 3.71 -5.40
C PHE A 142 -7.19 2.80 -6.62
N PRO A 143 -8.35 2.97 -7.31
CA PRO A 143 -8.74 2.12 -8.43
C PRO A 143 -7.82 2.23 -9.67
N CYS A 144 -6.83 3.13 -9.67
CA CYS A 144 -5.80 3.22 -10.70
C CYS A 144 -4.64 2.21 -10.54
N PHE A 145 -4.61 1.45 -9.45
CA PHE A 145 -3.61 0.40 -9.20
C PHE A 145 -4.24 -0.99 -9.23
N ARG A 146 -3.44 -2.01 -9.58
CA ARG A 146 -3.84 -3.40 -9.44
C ARG A 146 -3.48 -3.86 -8.02
N PHE A 147 -4.38 -4.54 -7.35
CA PHE A 147 -4.12 -5.17 -6.05
C PHE A 147 -4.25 -6.69 -6.16
N VAL A 148 -3.45 -7.42 -5.40
CA VAL A 148 -3.47 -8.89 -5.34
C VAL A 148 -3.49 -9.33 -3.89
N TRP A 149 -4.57 -10.00 -3.48
CA TRP A 149 -4.62 -10.72 -2.21
C TRP A 149 -4.17 -12.16 -2.45
N ALA A 150 -3.02 -12.52 -1.90
CA ALA A 150 -2.38 -13.83 -2.07
C ALA A 150 -2.35 -14.62 -0.76
N VAL A 151 -2.85 -15.85 -0.78
CA VAL A 151 -2.89 -16.74 0.39
C VAL A 151 -2.13 -18.03 0.09
N GLU A 152 -1.13 -18.36 0.90
CA GLU A 152 -0.45 -19.65 0.82
C GLU A 152 -1.42 -20.77 1.22
N ARG A 153 -1.57 -21.78 0.35
CA ARG A 153 -2.42 -22.96 0.61
C ARG A 153 -1.73 -23.87 1.64
N ALA A 154 -2.42 -24.93 2.08
CA ALA A 154 -1.83 -25.90 3.01
C ALA A 154 -0.55 -26.55 2.47
N GLN A 155 -0.47 -26.75 1.14
CA GLN A 155 0.76 -27.08 0.43
C GLN A 155 1.63 -25.82 0.27
N LYS A 156 2.76 -25.78 0.99
CA LYS A 156 3.74 -24.67 0.93
C LYS A 156 4.20 -24.41 -0.51
N GLY A 157 4.31 -23.13 -0.86
CA GLY A 157 4.69 -22.65 -2.20
C GLY A 157 3.55 -22.53 -3.21
N VAL A 158 2.36 -23.09 -2.93
CA VAL A 158 1.17 -22.91 -3.77
C VAL A 158 0.33 -21.76 -3.21
N PHE A 159 0.08 -20.73 -4.02
CA PHE A 159 -0.64 -19.52 -3.60
C PHE A 159 -1.97 -19.38 -4.34
N ASP A 160 -3.06 -19.23 -3.59
CA ASP A 160 -4.32 -18.70 -4.12
C ASP A 160 -4.18 -17.19 -4.33
N ARG A 161 -4.62 -16.64 -5.48
CA ARG A 161 -4.45 -15.21 -5.80
C ARG A 161 -5.77 -14.62 -6.28
N ARG A 162 -6.27 -13.60 -5.58
CA ARG A 162 -7.41 -12.79 -6.00
C ARG A 162 -6.89 -11.46 -6.51
N VAL A 163 -7.13 -11.16 -7.79
CA VAL A 163 -6.69 -9.94 -8.45
C VAL A 163 -7.85 -8.96 -8.48
N PHE A 164 -7.60 -7.74 -8.02
CA PHE A 164 -8.49 -6.59 -8.12
C PHE A 164 -7.79 -5.62 -9.09
N ALA A 165 -8.20 -5.68 -10.35
CA ALA A 165 -7.70 -4.76 -11.37
C ALA A 165 -8.42 -3.40 -11.25
N PRO A 166 -7.85 -2.32 -11.83
CA PRO A 166 -8.65 -1.17 -12.23
C PRO A 166 -9.90 -1.63 -12.98
N ALA A 167 -11.03 -0.95 -12.75
CA ALA A 167 -12.15 -1.07 -13.66
C ALA A 167 -11.67 -0.59 -15.04
N GLU A 168 -11.88 -1.40 -16.09
CA GLU A 168 -11.64 -0.94 -17.46
C GLU A 168 -12.67 0.15 -17.76
N THR A 169 -12.22 1.41 -17.73
CA THR A 169 -13.05 2.56 -18.03
C THR A 169 -13.44 2.52 -19.50
N GLY A 170 -14.61 1.95 -19.78
CA GLY A 170 -15.16 1.83 -21.13
C GLY A 170 -15.14 3.17 -21.86
N VAL A 171 -14.66 3.14 -23.11
CA VAL A 171 -14.45 4.29 -24.00
C VAL A 171 -15.64 4.47 -24.93
#